data_AF-A0A934ES93-F1
#
_entry.id   AF-A0A934ES93-F1
#
_cell.length_a   1.000
_cell.length_b   1.000
_cell.length_c   1.000
_cell.angle_alpha   90.00
_cell.angle_beta   90.00
_cell.angle_gamma   90.00
#
_symmetry.space_group_name_H-M   'P 1'
#
loop_
_entity.id
_entity.type
_entity.pdbx_description
1 polymer ?
#
loop_
_entity_poly.entity_id
_entity_poly.type
_entity_poly.pdbx_seq_one_letter_code
_entity_poly.pdbx_strand_id
1 'polypeptide(L)' 'LTYCRHHITNAVAEGLNSKIMSIKSRACGYRNKEHFKTAIYFFCGGLDLYPR' A
#
# COMPACT_ATOMS: atom_id res chain seq x y z
N LEU A 1 9.42 -13.47 19.76
CA LEU A 1 10.12 -12.19 19.98
C LEU A 1 11.40 -12.17 19.12
N THR A 2 11.23 -12.02 17.81
CA THR A 2 12.29 -12.20 16.79
C THR A 2 12.90 -10.86 16.32
N TYR A 3 12.57 -9.77 17.01
CA TYR A 3 12.91 -8.41 16.64
C TYR A 3 14.36 -8.02 17.00
N CYS A 4 14.96 -8.68 17.99
CA CYS A 4 16.23 -8.22 18.59
C CYS A 4 17.50 -8.79 17.93
N ARG A 5 17.43 -9.44 16.77
CA ARG A 5 18.61 -10.04 16.10
C ARG A 5 19.03 -9.32 14.81
N HIS A 6 18.11 -8.64 14.15
CA HIS A 6 18.39 -7.83 12.97
C HIS A 6 17.73 -6.47 13.16
N HIS A 7 18.46 -5.37 12.91
CA HIS A 7 17.91 -4.01 12.76
C HIS A 7 17.02 -3.88 11.50
N ILE A 8 16.32 -4.96 11.15
CA ILE A 8 15.39 -5.09 10.04
C ILE A 8 14.03 -5.24 10.70
N THR A 9 13.40 -4.08 10.94
CA THR A 9 12.09 -4.00 11.57
C THR A 9 11.02 -4.22 10.50
N ASN A 10 10.06 -5.12 10.73
CA ASN A 10 8.90 -5.26 9.83
C ASN A 10 7.99 -4.02 9.85
N ALA A 11 8.23 -3.06 10.73
CA ALA A 11 7.40 -1.87 10.94
C ALA A 11 7.11 -1.08 9.64
N VAL A 12 8.10 -0.93 8.75
CA VAL A 12 7.91 -0.23 7.47
C VAL A 12 6.97 -1.02 6.55
N ALA A 13 7.16 -2.34 6.47
CA ALA A 13 6.32 -3.22 5.66
C ALA A 13 4.90 -3.32 6.24
N GLU A 14 4.76 -3.37 7.56
CA GLU A 14 3.47 -3.32 8.27
C GLU A 14 2.74 -2.01 7.99
N GLY A 15 3.44 -0.87 8.06
CA GLY A 15 2.86 0.44 7.74
C GLY A 15 2.35 0.52 6.29
N LEU A 16 3.12 -0.03 5.33
CA LEU A 16 2.68 -0.13 3.94
C LEU A 16 1.47 -1.06 3.78
N ASN A 17 1.47 -2.21 4.43
CA ASN A 17 0.37 -3.17 4.36
C ASN A 17 -0.92 -2.58 4.98
N SER A 18 -0.82 -1.84 6.08
CA SER A 18 -1.93 -1.10 6.68
C SER A 18 -2.47 -0.01 5.75
N LYS A 19 -1.62 0.74 5.05
CA LYS A 19 -2.05 1.71 4.04
C LYS A 19 -2.80 1.04 2.87
N ILE A 20 -2.28 -0.07 2.35
CA ILE A 20 -2.91 -0.82 1.25
C ILE A 20 -4.29 -1.35 1.68
N MET A 21 -4.39 -1.90 2.89
CA MET A 21 -5.68 -2.35 3.44
C MET A 21 -6.67 -1.20 3.62
N SER A 22 -6.21 -0.02 4.06
CA SER A 22 -7.05 1.17 4.16
C SER A 22 -7.59 1.59 2.79
N ILE A 23 -6.75 1.61 1.75
CA ILE A 23 -7.17 1.90 0.36
C ILE A 23 -8.23 0.91 -0.11
N LYS A 24 -8.02 -0.39 0.12
CA LYS A 24 -8.98 -1.46 -0.22
C LYS A 24 -10.32 -1.27 0.49
N SER A 25 -10.28 -0.94 1.79
CA SER A 25 -11.47 -0.73 2.61
C SER A 25 -12.25 0.52 2.19
N ARG A 26 -11.56 1.63 1.92
CA ARG A 26 -12.17 2.88 1.44
C ARG A 26 -12.86 2.75 0.09
N ALA A 27 -12.36 1.87 -0.77
CA ALA A 27 -12.99 1.57 -2.06
C ALA A 27 -14.13 0.54 -1.97
N CYS A 28 -14.44 0.01 -0.77
CA CYS A 28 -15.37 -1.09 -0.56
C CYS A 28 -15.02 -2.36 -1.37
N GLY A 29 -13.73 -2.53 -1.70
CA GLY A 29 -13.23 -3.60 -2.56
C GLY A 29 -13.07 -3.19 -4.04
N TYR A 30 -12.04 -3.73 -4.67
CA TYR A 30 -11.78 -3.54 -6.09
C TYR A 30 -12.21 -4.76 -6.88
N ARG A 31 -13.06 -4.54 -7.90
CA ARG A 31 -13.55 -5.61 -8.79
C ARG A 31 -12.49 -6.06 -9.79
N ASN A 32 -11.64 -5.13 -10.24
CA ASN A 32 -10.49 -5.39 -11.11
C ASN A 32 -9.17 -5.21 -10.33
N LYS A 33 -8.28 -6.20 -10.42
CA LYS A 33 -6.94 -6.18 -9.82
C LYS A 33 -6.06 -5.07 -10.41
N GLU A 34 -6.24 -4.70 -11.68
CA GLU A 34 -5.52 -3.61 -12.32
C GLU A 34 -5.87 -2.25 -11.71
N HIS A 35 -7.16 -1.98 -11.50
CA HIS A 35 -7.60 -0.77 -10.80
C HIS A 35 -7.07 -0.70 -9.36
N PHE A 36 -6.96 -1.85 -8.68
CA PHE A 36 -6.35 -1.89 -7.36
C PHE A 36 -4.87 -1.52 -7.39
N LYS A 37 -4.10 -2.04 -8.37
CA LYS A 37 -2.70 -1.66 -8.55
C LYS A 37 -2.56 -0.18 -8.86
N THR A 38 -3.36 0.37 -9.78
CA THR A 38 -3.34 1.79 -10.12
C THR A 38 -3.63 2.66 -8.89
N ALA A 39 -4.61 2.29 -8.07
CA ALA A 39 -4.90 3.00 -6.82
C ALA A 39 -3.73 2.93 -5.83
N ILE A 40 -3.08 1.78 -5.67
CA ILE A 40 -1.88 1.68 -4.83
C ILE A 40 -0.76 2.56 -5.37
N TYR A 41 -0.50 2.57 -6.68
CA TYR A 41 0.51 3.44 -7.28
C TYR A 41 0.17 4.93 -7.13
N PHE A 42 -1.11 5.30 -7.18
CA PHE A 42 -1.57 6.66 -6.96
C PHE A 42 -1.36 7.10 -5.49
N PHE A 43 -1.82 6.31 -4.52
CA PHE A 43 -1.79 6.68 -3.10
C PHE A 43 -0.45 6.43 -2.40
N CYS A 44 0.32 5.42 -2.83
CA CYS A 44 1.59 5.03 -2.22
C CYS A 44 2.80 5.28 -3.12
N GLY A 45 2.62 5.36 -4.44
CA GLY A 45 3.70 5.46 -5.42
C GLY A 45 3.93 6.87 -5.99
N GLY A 46 3.10 7.85 -5.64
CA GLY A 46 3.24 9.24 -6.11
C GLY A 46 3.02 9.42 -7.60
N LEU A 47 2.32 8.48 -8.26
CA LEU A 47 2.02 8.57 -9.68
C LEU A 47 0.97 9.68 -9.90
N ASP A 48 1.34 10.73 -10.63
CA ASP A 48 0.40 11.76 -11.06
C ASP A 48 -0.56 11.17 -12.11
N LEU A 49 -1.86 11.17 -11.82
CA LEU A 49 -2.88 10.55 -12.66
C LEU A 49 -3.29 11.43 -13.86
N TYR A 50 -2.74 12.65 -13.97
CA TYR A 50 -3.02 13.57 -15.06
C TYR A 50 -1.73 13.88 -15.83
N PRO A 51 -1.67 13.58 -17.14
CA PRO A 51 -0.60 14.12 -17.96
C PRO A 51 -0.70 15.64 -17.97
N ARG A 52 0.45 16.31 -17.81
CA ARG A 52 0.61 17.74 -18.12
C ARG A 52 0.52 17.98 -19.62
#